data_AF-A0A1Y0EFC1-F1
#
_entry.id   AF-A0A1Y0EFC1-F1
#
_cell.length_a   1.000
_cell.length_b   1.000
_cell.length_c   1.000
_cell.angle_alpha   90.00
_cell.angle_beta   90.00
_cell.angle_gamma   90.00
#
_symmetry.space_group_name_H-M   'P 1'
#
loop_
_entity.id
_entity.type
_entity.pdbx_description
1 polymer ?
#
loop_
_entity_poly.entity_id
_entity_poly.type
_entity_poly.pdbx_seq_one_letter_code
_entity_poly.pdbx_strand_id
1 'polypeptide(L)'
;MSDTIQLKSRSGGRAARVALRSAPLAEDKRPVRAGMPGGRLKVLTDAEVLRIHHAALDALEQIGLSQAPQSGIEIMTRAGAILGDDGRLRFPRALVEDMLAKAARDITLFGRDPKYDLHLTGTNVHFGTAGAAVHIVDLATNTYRDSTAQDLFDAARITHHLDNVHFFQRAMVCRDVLDNLEMDLNTIYACCSGTTKHVGTSFSDPSHVAPGFDMIHRIAGGEAAWRARPFISNSNCFVVPPMKFAEESCMAMESCIRGGMPVLLLSAGQAGATAPAPIALAIVQAVAECLAGVVYVNAMAPGHPAIFGTWPFVSDLRTGAMSGGSAEQALLTAGCAQMHHFYGLPGGAAAGISDSKLPDMQAGWEQGITNVLAGLSGLNMVYESVGMHASLLGFCLESLVLGDDILGQVMRCVRGIDVTEHSTSIEAMKAVCLDGAGHYLGSDQTLQLMQTEYIYPMLGNRMSPKEWAEADRPMLLDKAIARKNAIMAKAGRQIDPAIDAAIRADYRIYFE
;
A
#
# COMPACT_ATOMS: atom_id res chain seq x y z
N MET A 1 8.12 6.79 -74.33
CA MET A 1 8.13 5.66 -73.38
C MET A 1 9.03 6.03 -72.22
N SER A 2 8.44 6.28 -71.05
CA SER A 2 9.10 6.26 -69.74
C SER A 2 8.01 6.38 -68.69
N ASP A 3 7.38 5.25 -68.36
CA ASP A 3 6.43 5.15 -67.26
C ASP A 3 7.20 5.08 -65.94
N THR A 4 7.12 6.16 -65.15
CA THR A 4 7.65 6.19 -63.79
C THR A 4 6.56 5.73 -62.82
N ILE A 5 6.64 4.49 -62.36
CA ILE A 5 5.75 3.93 -61.35
C ILE A 5 5.99 4.65 -60.01
N GLN A 6 5.05 5.52 -59.62
CA GLN A 6 5.00 6.08 -58.26
C GLN A 6 4.65 4.97 -57.26
N LEU A 7 5.64 4.50 -56.50
CA LEU A 7 5.43 3.69 -55.31
C LEU A 7 4.75 4.55 -54.23
N LYS A 8 3.44 4.37 -54.03
CA LYS A 8 2.70 4.86 -52.87
C LYS A 8 3.34 4.30 -51.59
N SER A 9 4.03 5.15 -50.82
CA SER A 9 4.55 4.79 -49.51
C SER A 9 3.38 4.56 -48.54
N ARG A 10 3.36 3.38 -47.90
CA ARG A 10 2.32 2.97 -46.94
C ARG A 10 2.59 3.61 -45.57
N SER A 11 2.55 4.95 -45.48
CA SER A 11 2.72 5.69 -44.22
C SER A 11 1.62 5.39 -43.20
N GLY A 12 0.40 5.08 -43.66
CA GLY A 12 -0.75 4.75 -42.81
C GLY A 12 -0.59 3.46 -41.99
N GLY A 13 0.19 2.48 -42.45
CA GLY A 13 0.37 1.21 -41.73
C GLY A 13 1.26 1.33 -40.48
N ARG A 14 2.23 2.25 -40.49
CA ARG A 14 3.07 2.54 -39.30
C ARG A 14 2.27 3.32 -38.26
N ALA A 15 1.54 4.35 -38.68
CA ALA A 15 0.68 5.13 -37.79
C ALA A 15 -0.44 4.26 -37.16
N ALA A 16 -1.08 3.40 -37.95
CA ALA A 16 -2.09 2.45 -37.45
C ALA A 16 -1.50 1.43 -36.48
N ARG A 17 -0.30 0.89 -36.74
CA ARG A 17 0.39 -0.03 -35.81
C ARG A 17 0.90 0.66 -34.55
N VAL A 18 1.31 1.93 -34.63
CA VAL A 18 1.65 2.74 -33.46
C VAL A 18 0.38 2.97 -32.64
N ALA A 19 -0.72 3.40 -33.25
CA ALA A 19 -1.99 3.61 -32.57
C ALA A 19 -2.55 2.33 -31.92
N LEU A 20 -2.48 1.18 -32.60
CA LEU A 20 -2.88 -0.13 -32.04
C LEU A 20 -1.99 -0.56 -30.86
N ARG A 21 -0.70 -0.18 -30.88
CA ARG A 21 0.24 -0.45 -29.78
C ARG A 21 0.12 0.54 -28.62
N SER A 22 -0.43 1.72 -28.88
CA SER A 22 -0.73 2.75 -27.88
C SER A 22 -2.10 2.57 -27.22
N ALA A 23 -2.94 1.66 -27.72
CA ALA A 23 -4.21 1.31 -27.09
C ALA A 23 -3.94 0.59 -25.74
N PRO A 24 -4.79 0.81 -24.72
CA PRO A 24 -4.68 0.08 -23.46
C PRO A 24 -4.71 -1.43 -23.71
N LEU A 25 -3.75 -2.15 -23.11
CA LEU A 25 -3.76 -3.61 -23.14
C LEU A 25 -4.95 -4.12 -22.32
N ALA A 26 -5.56 -5.21 -22.79
CA ALA A 26 -6.45 -6.00 -21.95
C ALA A 26 -5.69 -6.44 -20.68
N GLU A 27 -6.38 -6.49 -19.55
CA GLU A 27 -5.76 -6.69 -18.23
C GLU A 27 -4.95 -7.99 -18.14
N ASP A 28 -5.44 -9.06 -18.76
CA ASP A 28 -4.81 -10.38 -18.88
C ASP A 28 -3.51 -10.35 -19.69
N LYS A 29 -3.33 -9.36 -20.57
CA LYS A 29 -2.13 -9.18 -21.40
C LYS A 29 -1.08 -8.27 -20.79
N ARG A 30 -1.39 -7.60 -19.67
CA ARG A 30 -0.44 -6.69 -19.02
C ARG A 30 0.74 -7.48 -18.45
N PRO A 31 1.97 -6.93 -18.54
CA PRO A 31 3.15 -7.61 -18.01
C PRO A 31 3.15 -7.71 -16.48
N VAL A 32 2.40 -6.84 -15.80
CA VAL A 32 2.25 -6.74 -14.35
C VAL A 32 0.80 -6.45 -13.98
N ARG A 33 0.36 -6.90 -12.80
CA ARG A 33 -0.98 -6.69 -12.24
C ARG A 33 -0.95 -6.81 -10.71
N ALA A 34 -1.98 -6.34 -10.02
CA ALA A 34 -2.12 -6.49 -8.57
C ALA A 34 -2.04 -7.96 -8.13
N GLY A 35 -1.46 -8.22 -6.95
CA GLY A 35 -1.43 -9.55 -6.35
C GLY A 35 -0.49 -10.55 -7.03
N MET A 36 0.58 -10.09 -7.68
CA MET A 36 1.63 -11.03 -8.13
C MET A 36 2.39 -11.62 -6.93
N PRO A 37 2.75 -12.91 -6.98
CA PRO A 37 3.43 -13.56 -5.88
C PRO A 37 4.89 -13.10 -5.78
N GLY A 38 5.24 -12.51 -4.64
CA GLY A 38 6.61 -12.21 -4.24
C GLY A 38 7.22 -13.34 -3.40
N GLY A 39 8.07 -12.98 -2.43
CA GLY A 39 8.63 -13.89 -1.43
C GLY A 39 9.87 -14.67 -1.88
N ARG A 40 10.48 -14.28 -3.01
CA ARG A 40 11.72 -14.91 -3.51
C ARG A 40 12.95 -14.43 -2.75
N LEU A 41 12.91 -13.24 -2.19
CA LEU A 41 14.01 -12.67 -1.41
C LEU A 41 13.80 -12.95 0.08
N LYS A 42 14.79 -13.63 0.68
CA LYS A 42 14.91 -13.83 2.13
C LYS A 42 16.10 -13.03 2.66
N VAL A 43 15.86 -12.11 3.60
CA VAL A 43 16.90 -11.33 4.31
C VAL A 43 17.28 -11.95 5.66
N LEU A 44 16.44 -12.87 6.16
CA LEU A 44 16.65 -13.72 7.33
C LEU A 44 16.69 -15.19 6.90
N THR A 45 17.57 -15.95 7.51
CA THR A 45 17.55 -17.42 7.47
C THR A 45 16.38 -17.97 8.30
N ASP A 46 15.99 -19.22 8.05
CA ASP A 46 14.89 -19.86 8.79
C ASP A 46 15.21 -19.97 10.30
N ALA A 47 16.50 -20.12 10.68
CA ALA A 47 16.93 -20.12 12.07
C ALA A 47 16.81 -18.74 12.75
N GLU A 48 17.04 -17.66 12.01
CA GLU A 48 16.87 -16.29 12.52
C GLU A 48 15.39 -15.94 12.69
N VAL A 49 14.54 -16.38 11.76
CA VAL A 49 13.07 -16.27 11.88
C VAL A 49 12.58 -16.95 13.16
N LEU A 50 13.01 -18.19 13.44
CA LEU A 50 12.67 -18.90 14.67
C LEU A 50 13.17 -18.16 15.92
N ARG A 51 14.37 -17.58 15.87
CA ARG A 51 14.91 -16.80 16.98
C ARG A 51 14.05 -15.56 17.27
N ILE A 52 13.61 -14.84 16.23
CA ILE A 52 12.72 -13.69 16.37
C ILE A 52 11.38 -14.14 16.97
N HIS A 53 10.80 -15.23 16.47
CA HIS A 53 9.56 -15.78 17.00
C HIS A 53 9.66 -16.11 18.49
N HIS A 54 10.67 -16.87 18.91
CA HIS A 54 10.85 -17.23 20.32
C HIS A 54 11.06 -16.00 21.21
N ALA A 55 11.85 -15.02 20.74
CA ALA A 55 12.06 -13.78 21.48
C ALA A 55 10.78 -12.93 21.59
N ALA A 56 9.92 -12.93 20.57
CA ALA A 56 8.63 -12.24 20.64
C ALA A 56 7.68 -12.91 21.66
N LEU A 57 7.68 -14.25 21.71
CA LEU A 57 6.96 -15.00 22.74
C LEU A 57 7.52 -14.73 24.15
N ASP A 58 8.85 -14.68 24.31
CA ASP A 58 9.48 -14.29 25.59
C ASP A 58 9.06 -12.88 26.01
N ALA A 59 9.05 -11.92 25.09
CA ALA A 59 8.61 -10.56 25.37
C ALA A 59 7.15 -10.52 25.85
N LEU A 60 6.26 -11.30 25.22
CA LEU A 60 4.85 -11.38 25.61
C LEU A 60 4.62 -12.07 26.97
N GLU A 61 5.37 -13.12 27.26
CA GLU A 61 5.24 -13.90 28.49
C GLU A 61 5.87 -13.19 29.69
N GLN A 62 7.03 -12.56 29.51
CA GLN A 62 7.80 -11.96 30.61
C GLN A 62 7.44 -10.47 30.83
N ILE A 63 7.26 -9.71 29.75
CA ILE A 63 7.00 -8.27 29.80
C ILE A 63 5.50 -7.99 29.67
N GLY A 64 4.86 -8.54 28.64
CA GLY A 64 3.45 -8.27 28.35
C GLY A 64 3.18 -6.80 28.00
N LEU A 65 1.90 -6.42 27.94
CA LEU A 65 1.45 -5.06 27.59
C LEU A 65 0.63 -4.43 28.72
N SER A 66 0.82 -3.13 28.95
CA SER A 66 0.02 -2.34 29.92
C SER A 66 -1.10 -1.55 29.24
N GLN A 67 -1.99 -0.96 30.03
CA GLN A 67 -3.00 0.02 29.58
C GLN A 67 -4.03 -0.54 28.59
N ALA A 68 -4.34 -1.83 28.69
CA ALA A 68 -5.52 -2.36 28.01
C ALA A 68 -6.79 -1.70 28.58
N PRO A 69 -7.80 -1.38 27.75
CA PRO A 69 -9.10 -0.98 28.27
C PRO A 69 -9.68 -2.09 29.14
N GLN A 70 -10.54 -1.74 30.09
CA GLN A 70 -11.16 -2.72 31.00
C GLN A 70 -11.86 -3.86 30.24
N SER A 71 -12.57 -3.55 29.14
CA SER A 71 -13.18 -4.57 28.26
C SER A 71 -12.13 -5.51 27.66
N GLY A 72 -10.97 -4.98 27.25
CA GLY A 72 -9.86 -5.75 26.71
C GLY A 72 -9.24 -6.69 27.72
N ILE A 73 -9.06 -6.22 28.96
CA ILE A 73 -8.62 -7.07 30.08
C ILE A 73 -9.58 -8.25 30.25
N GLU A 74 -10.88 -8.00 30.32
CA GLU A 74 -11.90 -9.05 30.50
C GLU A 74 -11.96 -10.03 29.32
N ILE A 75 -11.82 -9.54 28.09
CA ILE A 75 -11.78 -10.37 26.88
C ILE A 75 -10.54 -11.28 26.90
N MET A 76 -9.36 -10.71 27.09
CA MET A 76 -8.10 -11.45 26.97
C MET A 76 -7.85 -12.38 28.15
N THR A 77 -8.22 -11.98 29.38
CA THR A 77 -8.05 -12.84 30.56
C THR A 77 -8.97 -14.05 30.53
N ARG A 78 -10.23 -13.90 30.05
CA ARG A 78 -11.12 -15.05 29.81
C ARG A 78 -10.56 -16.04 28.80
N ALA A 79 -9.75 -15.57 27.86
CA ALA A 79 -9.09 -16.41 26.88
C ALA A 79 -7.83 -17.09 27.41
N GLY A 80 -7.25 -16.61 28.51
CA GLY A 80 -6.06 -17.18 29.16
C GLY A 80 -4.90 -16.21 29.37
N ALA A 81 -5.04 -14.92 29.03
CA ALA A 81 -4.04 -13.93 29.37
C ALA A 81 -4.01 -13.69 30.89
N ILE A 82 -2.86 -13.29 31.42
CA ILE A 82 -2.66 -13.13 32.86
C ILE A 82 -2.44 -11.64 33.15
N LEU A 83 -3.36 -11.03 33.90
CA LEU A 83 -3.16 -9.69 34.44
C LEU A 83 -2.26 -9.80 35.68
N GLY A 84 -1.06 -9.24 35.59
CA GLY A 84 -0.14 -9.17 36.74
C GLY A 84 -0.50 -8.04 37.70
N ASP A 85 0.02 -8.12 38.93
CA ASP A 85 -0.12 -7.08 39.96
C ASP A 85 0.51 -5.73 39.54
N ASP A 86 1.40 -5.76 38.54
CA ASP A 86 2.01 -4.59 37.91
C ASP A 86 1.12 -3.93 36.83
N GLY A 87 -0.11 -4.41 36.65
CA GLY A 87 -1.06 -3.90 35.67
C GLY A 87 -0.73 -4.25 34.22
N ARG A 88 0.17 -5.23 33.99
CA ARG A 88 0.53 -5.71 32.65
C ARG A 88 -0.17 -7.04 32.35
N LEU A 89 -0.77 -7.13 31.16
CA LEU A 89 -1.26 -8.38 30.60
C LEU A 89 -0.10 -9.15 29.97
N ARG A 90 0.17 -10.35 30.49
CA ARG A 90 1.13 -11.30 29.95
C ARG A 90 0.40 -12.41 29.21
N PHE A 91 1.03 -12.91 28.16
CA PHE A 91 0.41 -13.88 27.25
C PHE A 91 1.23 -15.18 27.27
N PRO A 92 0.71 -16.25 27.90
CA PRO A 92 1.36 -17.55 27.86
C PRO A 92 1.57 -18.02 26.41
N ARG A 93 2.68 -18.73 26.15
CA ARG A 93 3.00 -19.21 24.79
C ARG A 93 1.87 -20.02 24.15
N ALA A 94 1.30 -20.94 24.92
CA ALA A 94 0.17 -21.77 24.48
C ALA A 94 -1.06 -20.93 24.07
N LEU A 95 -1.34 -19.83 24.79
CA LEU A 95 -2.42 -18.91 24.41
C LEU A 95 -2.16 -18.28 23.04
N VAL A 96 -0.93 -17.81 22.82
CA VAL A 96 -0.56 -17.17 21.55
C VAL A 96 -0.70 -18.17 20.40
N GLU A 97 -0.22 -19.40 20.57
CA GLU A 97 -0.34 -20.49 19.60
C GLU A 97 -1.81 -20.84 19.30
N ASP A 98 -2.65 -20.98 20.34
CA ASP A 98 -4.09 -21.25 20.20
C ASP A 98 -4.83 -20.15 19.43
N MET A 99 -4.45 -18.87 19.63
CA MET A 99 -5.06 -17.75 18.91
C MET A 99 -4.55 -17.63 17.48
N LEU A 100 -3.27 -17.93 17.24
CA LEU A 100 -2.71 -18.04 15.90
C LEU A 100 -3.42 -19.12 15.07
N ALA A 101 -3.80 -20.24 15.68
CA ALA A 101 -4.55 -21.31 15.02
C ALA A 101 -5.98 -20.89 14.62
N LYS A 102 -6.58 -19.92 15.34
CA LYS A 102 -7.92 -19.37 15.05
C LYS A 102 -7.89 -18.20 14.06
N ALA A 103 -6.75 -17.53 13.93
CA ALA A 103 -6.61 -16.33 13.12
C ALA A 103 -6.98 -16.56 11.65
N ALA A 104 -7.65 -15.57 11.05
CA ALA A 104 -8.01 -15.60 9.63
C ALA A 104 -6.76 -15.66 8.74
N ARG A 105 -6.84 -16.48 7.70
CA ARG A 105 -5.82 -16.64 6.65
C ARG A 105 -6.47 -16.41 5.30
N ASP A 106 -5.66 -16.09 4.29
CA ASP A 106 -6.13 -15.89 2.92
C ASP A 106 -7.28 -14.86 2.83
N ILE A 107 -7.13 -13.76 3.58
CA ILE A 107 -8.13 -12.70 3.68
C ILE A 107 -8.32 -12.05 2.30
N THR A 108 -9.57 -11.80 1.93
CA THR A 108 -9.89 -10.88 0.82
C THR A 108 -10.32 -9.55 1.40
N LEU A 109 -9.62 -8.48 1.04
CA LEU A 109 -10.08 -7.11 1.29
C LEU A 109 -10.83 -6.61 0.08
N PHE A 110 -12.08 -6.23 0.27
CA PHE A 110 -12.96 -5.92 -0.86
C PHE A 110 -12.76 -4.49 -1.34
N GLY A 111 -12.74 -4.28 -2.65
CA GLY A 111 -13.10 -3.00 -3.24
C GLY A 111 -14.62 -2.81 -3.24
N ARG A 112 -15.10 -1.59 -3.45
CA ARG A 112 -16.52 -1.41 -3.77
C ARG A 112 -16.86 -2.00 -5.14
N ASP A 113 -15.89 -1.99 -6.05
CA ASP A 113 -15.92 -2.72 -7.32
C ASP A 113 -15.10 -4.04 -7.17
N PRO A 114 -15.68 -5.23 -7.47
CA PRO A 114 -15.00 -6.53 -7.42
C PRO A 114 -13.68 -6.64 -8.15
N LYS A 115 -13.44 -5.85 -9.20
CA LYS A 115 -12.15 -5.88 -9.90
C LYS A 115 -10.99 -5.38 -9.04
N TYR A 116 -11.26 -4.70 -7.92
CA TYR A 116 -10.26 -4.17 -7.00
C TYR A 116 -10.17 -4.98 -5.69
N ASP A 117 -10.67 -6.21 -5.67
CA ASP A 117 -10.50 -7.10 -4.54
C ASP A 117 -9.03 -7.48 -4.36
N LEU A 118 -8.53 -7.35 -3.15
CA LEU A 118 -7.16 -7.70 -2.79
C LEU A 118 -7.17 -9.07 -2.13
N HIS A 119 -6.66 -10.06 -2.84
CA HIS A 119 -6.46 -11.40 -2.29
C HIS A 119 -5.12 -11.44 -1.55
N LEU A 120 -5.17 -11.38 -0.22
CA LEU A 120 -4.01 -11.44 0.68
C LEU A 120 -3.65 -12.90 0.99
N THR A 121 -3.41 -13.67 -0.07
CA THR A 121 -3.09 -15.10 -0.04
C THR A 121 -1.60 -15.30 -0.27
N GLY A 122 -0.97 -16.16 0.55
CA GLY A 122 0.45 -16.47 0.44
C GLY A 122 1.32 -15.21 0.36
N THR A 123 2.05 -15.04 -0.74
CA THR A 123 2.98 -13.92 -0.96
C THR A 123 2.48 -12.89 -1.98
N ASN A 124 1.17 -12.86 -2.25
CA ASN A 124 0.58 -11.92 -3.22
C ASN A 124 0.75 -10.48 -2.74
N VAL A 125 1.45 -9.66 -3.55
CA VAL A 125 1.84 -8.29 -3.18
C VAL A 125 0.86 -7.26 -3.72
N HIS A 126 0.47 -6.33 -2.85
CA HIS A 126 -0.35 -5.17 -3.21
C HIS A 126 0.28 -3.88 -2.68
N PHE A 127 0.37 -2.86 -3.52
CA PHE A 127 0.91 -1.54 -3.17
C PHE A 127 -0.22 -0.53 -3.01
N GLY A 128 -0.10 0.36 -2.04
CA GLY A 128 -1.09 1.43 -1.84
C GLY A 128 -0.52 2.65 -1.15
N THR A 129 -1.35 3.69 -1.06
CA THR A 129 -1.06 4.86 -0.24
C THR A 129 -1.20 4.51 1.25
N ALA A 130 -0.73 5.39 2.14
CA ALA A 130 -1.05 5.46 3.58
C ALA A 130 -0.29 6.65 4.18
N GLY A 131 -0.07 6.68 5.50
CA GLY A 131 0.86 7.54 6.24
C GLY A 131 0.31 8.86 6.79
N ALA A 132 -0.93 9.26 6.44
CA ALA A 132 -1.65 10.37 7.07
C ALA A 132 -0.83 11.66 7.25
N ALA A 133 -0.17 12.12 6.19
CA ALA A 133 0.60 13.36 6.20
C ALA A 133 -0.25 14.57 6.63
N VAL A 134 0.40 15.55 7.24
CA VAL A 134 -0.23 16.79 7.72
C VAL A 134 -0.02 17.98 6.79
N HIS A 135 0.75 17.80 5.71
CA HIS A 135 0.98 18.82 4.71
C HIS A 135 0.90 18.25 3.28
N ILE A 136 0.66 19.14 2.33
CA ILE A 136 0.86 18.94 0.91
C ILE A 136 2.16 19.59 0.48
N VAL A 137 2.93 18.86 -0.32
CA VAL A 137 4.05 19.41 -1.08
C VAL A 137 3.48 20.19 -2.26
N ASP A 138 3.64 21.51 -2.24
CA ASP A 138 3.24 22.38 -3.35
C ASP A 138 4.43 22.60 -4.29
N LEU A 139 4.43 21.94 -5.45
CA LEU A 139 5.49 22.08 -6.44
C LEU A 139 5.47 23.41 -7.19
N ALA A 140 4.34 24.14 -7.19
CA ALA A 140 4.30 25.45 -7.83
C ALA A 140 5.16 26.46 -7.07
N THR A 141 5.20 26.32 -5.74
CA THR A 141 5.94 27.22 -4.85
C THR A 141 7.17 26.57 -4.21
N ASN A 142 7.34 25.25 -4.34
CA ASN A 142 8.31 24.43 -3.61
C ASN A 142 8.20 24.59 -2.08
N THR A 143 6.97 24.67 -1.58
CA THR A 143 6.68 24.83 -0.14
C THR A 143 5.74 23.74 0.38
N TYR A 144 5.46 23.80 1.69
CA TYR A 144 4.53 22.93 2.38
C TYR A 144 3.36 23.76 2.86
N ARG A 145 2.14 23.27 2.60
CA ARG A 145 0.90 23.85 3.14
C ARG A 145 0.09 22.79 3.86
N ASP A 146 -0.80 23.19 4.74
CA ASP A 146 -1.72 22.25 5.38
C ASP A 146 -2.56 21.50 4.33
N SER A 147 -2.77 20.21 4.59
CA SER A 147 -3.60 19.34 3.77
C SER A 147 -5.09 19.54 4.07
N THR A 148 -5.91 19.44 3.03
CA THR A 148 -7.36 19.70 3.08
C THR A 148 -8.19 18.45 2.78
N ALA A 149 -9.49 18.49 3.03
CA ALA A 149 -10.43 17.46 2.60
C ALA A 149 -10.45 17.32 1.06
N GLN A 150 -10.29 18.43 0.33
CA GLN A 150 -10.17 18.43 -1.13
C GLN A 150 -8.92 17.66 -1.59
N ASP A 151 -7.77 17.87 -0.93
CA ASP A 151 -6.53 17.17 -1.29
C ASP A 151 -6.66 15.66 -1.11
N LEU A 152 -7.30 15.21 -0.03
CA LEU A 152 -7.54 13.79 0.22
C LEU A 152 -8.46 13.18 -0.85
N PHE A 153 -9.54 13.89 -1.21
CA PHE A 153 -10.44 13.48 -2.28
C PHE A 153 -9.74 13.42 -3.65
N ASP A 154 -8.89 14.41 -3.95
CA ASP A 154 -8.11 14.45 -5.19
C ASP A 154 -7.09 13.32 -5.25
N ALA A 155 -6.40 13.00 -4.14
CA ALA A 155 -5.50 11.87 -4.04
C ALA A 155 -6.23 10.52 -4.26
N ALA A 156 -7.45 10.38 -3.73
CA ALA A 156 -8.29 9.20 -3.95
C ALA A 156 -8.67 9.06 -5.43
N ARG A 157 -9.08 10.16 -6.08
CA ARG A 157 -9.41 10.20 -7.52
C ARG A 157 -8.22 9.88 -8.40
N ILE A 158 -7.05 10.44 -8.09
CA ILE A 158 -5.82 10.13 -8.81
C ILE A 158 -5.54 8.63 -8.67
N THR A 159 -5.50 8.11 -7.45
CA THR A 159 -5.28 6.69 -7.17
C THR A 159 -6.23 5.79 -7.94
N HIS A 160 -7.51 6.17 -8.07
CA HIS A 160 -8.49 5.40 -8.85
C HIS A 160 -8.08 5.20 -10.32
N HIS A 161 -7.37 6.16 -10.91
CA HIS A 161 -6.90 6.15 -12.28
C HIS A 161 -5.46 5.65 -12.47
N LEU A 162 -4.79 5.24 -11.39
CA LEU A 162 -3.47 4.61 -11.44
C LEU A 162 -3.62 3.10 -11.44
N ASP A 163 -2.74 2.43 -12.17
CA ASP A 163 -2.85 0.98 -12.38
C ASP A 163 -2.09 0.18 -11.33
N ASN A 164 -0.94 0.69 -10.91
CA ASN A 164 0.00 -0.01 -10.03
C ASN A 164 -0.15 0.40 -8.56
N VAL A 165 -1.08 1.31 -8.25
CA VAL A 165 -1.51 1.65 -6.88
C VAL A 165 -2.83 0.92 -6.61
N HIS A 166 -2.80 -0.22 -5.93
CA HIS A 166 -3.90 -1.18 -5.88
C HIS A 166 -4.97 -0.84 -4.84
N PHE A 167 -4.64 -0.12 -3.77
CA PHE A 167 -5.57 0.31 -2.73
C PHE A 167 -5.31 1.73 -2.24
N PHE A 168 -6.27 2.33 -1.54
CA PHE A 168 -6.18 3.69 -1.04
C PHE A 168 -6.40 3.75 0.48
N GLN A 169 -5.32 3.70 1.25
CA GLN A 169 -5.38 4.04 2.67
C GLN A 169 -5.12 5.54 2.84
N ARG A 170 -5.86 6.16 3.76
CA ARG A 170 -5.85 7.61 4.04
C ARG A 170 -4.42 8.17 3.98
N ALA A 171 -4.16 8.98 2.96
CA ALA A 171 -2.84 9.52 2.69
C ALA A 171 -2.53 10.80 3.47
N MET A 172 -3.55 11.55 3.90
CA MET A 172 -3.37 12.80 4.65
C MET A 172 -4.50 13.09 5.63
N VAL A 173 -4.22 13.95 6.60
CA VAL A 173 -5.19 14.49 7.55
C VAL A 173 -5.88 15.73 6.95
N CYS A 174 -7.19 15.86 7.10
CA CYS A 174 -7.96 17.01 6.59
C CYS A 174 -7.91 18.15 7.60
N ARG A 175 -6.84 18.95 7.58
CA ARG A 175 -6.55 19.98 8.59
C ARG A 175 -7.41 21.24 8.46
N ASP A 176 -8.14 21.37 7.37
CA ASP A 176 -9.20 22.36 7.17
C ASP A 176 -10.50 22.03 7.92
N VAL A 177 -10.65 20.80 8.43
CA VAL A 177 -11.80 20.37 9.23
C VAL A 177 -11.41 20.35 10.71
N LEU A 178 -11.93 21.31 11.48
CA LEU A 178 -11.52 21.53 12.87
C LEU A 178 -12.21 20.61 13.88
N ASP A 179 -13.42 20.14 13.57
CA ASP A 179 -14.14 19.18 14.41
C ASP A 179 -13.70 17.75 14.04
N ASN A 180 -13.26 16.97 15.02
CA ASN A 180 -12.68 15.66 14.78
C ASN A 180 -13.70 14.64 14.27
N LEU A 181 -14.98 14.76 14.67
CA LEU A 181 -16.03 13.89 14.16
C LEU A 181 -16.30 14.23 12.68
N GLU A 182 -16.47 15.52 12.36
CA GLU A 182 -16.60 15.96 10.98
C GLU A 182 -15.39 15.55 10.14
N MET A 183 -14.17 15.61 10.69
CA MET A 183 -12.93 15.20 10.00
C MET A 183 -12.95 13.71 9.65
N ASP A 184 -13.32 12.84 10.59
CA ASP A 184 -13.39 11.39 10.34
C ASP A 184 -14.48 11.07 9.30
N LEU A 185 -15.64 11.73 9.39
CA LEU A 185 -16.73 11.59 8.41
C LEU A 185 -16.30 12.09 7.01
N ASN A 186 -15.66 13.26 6.93
CA ASN A 186 -15.12 13.77 5.67
C ASN A 186 -14.01 12.88 5.11
N THR A 187 -13.20 12.27 5.97
CA THR A 187 -12.17 11.31 5.56
C THR A 187 -12.80 10.08 4.90
N ILE A 188 -13.76 9.44 5.57
CA ILE A 188 -14.51 8.29 5.00
C ILE A 188 -15.13 8.69 3.66
N TYR A 189 -15.81 9.84 3.64
CA TYR A 189 -16.54 10.28 2.48
C TYR A 189 -15.65 10.68 1.30
N ALA A 190 -14.54 11.38 1.55
CA ALA A 190 -13.56 11.77 0.53
C ALA A 190 -12.90 10.54 -0.11
N CYS A 191 -12.42 9.60 0.72
CA CYS A 191 -11.82 8.36 0.24
C CYS A 191 -12.79 7.57 -0.64
N CYS A 192 -14.01 7.31 -0.13
CA CYS A 192 -15.00 6.52 -0.86
C CYS A 192 -15.57 7.27 -2.07
N SER A 193 -15.72 8.59 -2.01
CA SER A 193 -16.18 9.36 -3.18
C SER A 193 -15.10 9.43 -4.27
N GLY A 194 -13.82 9.33 -3.92
CA GLY A 194 -12.73 9.41 -4.89
C GLY A 194 -12.36 8.09 -5.55
N THR A 195 -12.59 6.94 -4.90
CA THR A 195 -12.21 5.63 -5.46
C THR A 195 -13.18 4.50 -5.09
N THR A 196 -13.32 3.51 -5.97
CA THR A 196 -13.98 2.23 -5.68
C THR A 196 -13.00 1.11 -5.27
N LYS A 197 -11.69 1.40 -5.19
CA LYS A 197 -10.69 0.49 -4.62
C LYS A 197 -10.92 0.27 -3.13
N HIS A 198 -10.29 -0.73 -2.52
CA HIS A 198 -10.32 -0.90 -1.06
C HIS A 198 -9.78 0.35 -0.36
N VAL A 199 -10.47 0.78 0.71
CA VAL A 199 -10.10 1.97 1.49
C VAL A 199 -9.61 1.58 2.88
N GLY A 200 -8.52 2.20 3.34
CA GLY A 200 -8.10 2.15 4.75
C GLY A 200 -8.31 3.49 5.43
N THR A 201 -8.92 3.51 6.61
CA THR A 201 -9.09 4.74 7.43
C THR A 201 -9.01 4.41 8.91
N SER A 202 -8.80 5.43 9.73
CA SER A 202 -8.86 5.35 11.19
C SER A 202 -10.04 6.15 11.74
N PHE A 203 -10.38 5.89 13.00
CA PHE A 203 -11.26 6.72 13.80
C PHE A 203 -10.43 7.39 14.89
N SER A 204 -10.63 8.68 15.07
CA SER A 204 -9.92 9.50 16.05
C SER A 204 -10.44 9.29 17.47
N ASP A 205 -11.71 8.88 17.63
CA ASP A 205 -12.35 8.64 18.91
C ASP A 205 -13.35 7.45 18.80
N PRO A 206 -13.50 6.60 19.84
CA PRO A 206 -14.47 5.50 19.84
C PRO A 206 -15.92 5.91 19.54
N SER A 207 -16.33 7.10 19.98
CA SER A 207 -17.68 7.63 19.74
C SER A 207 -17.94 7.96 18.27
N HIS A 208 -16.89 8.16 17.46
CA HIS A 208 -17.04 8.43 16.02
C HIS A 208 -17.34 7.17 15.21
N VAL A 209 -17.11 5.97 15.78
CA VAL A 209 -17.29 4.71 15.07
C VAL A 209 -18.76 4.54 14.65
N ALA A 210 -19.73 4.81 15.53
CA ALA A 210 -21.14 4.64 15.21
C ALA A 210 -21.63 5.61 14.11
N PRO A 211 -21.40 6.94 14.20
CA PRO A 211 -21.67 7.86 13.09
C PRO A 211 -20.93 7.49 11.80
N GLY A 212 -19.70 6.97 11.91
CA GLY A 212 -18.94 6.44 10.79
C GLY A 212 -19.64 5.29 10.10
N PHE A 213 -20.13 4.29 10.85
CA PHE A 213 -20.91 3.19 10.28
C PHE A 213 -22.21 3.66 9.65
N ASP A 214 -22.89 4.66 10.20
CA ASP A 214 -24.09 5.23 9.56
C ASP A 214 -23.77 5.75 8.15
N MET A 215 -22.65 6.48 8.00
CA MET A 215 -22.17 6.94 6.71
C MET A 215 -21.75 5.78 5.78
N ILE A 216 -21.01 4.79 6.30
CA ILE A 216 -20.56 3.62 5.54
C ILE A 216 -21.75 2.81 5.04
N HIS A 217 -22.78 2.59 5.87
CA HIS A 217 -23.99 1.89 5.49
C HIS A 217 -24.72 2.65 4.38
N ARG A 218 -24.82 3.98 4.43
CA ARG A 218 -25.40 4.77 3.34
C ARG A 218 -24.64 4.58 2.03
N ILE A 219 -23.30 4.62 2.07
CA ILE A 219 -22.44 4.40 0.89
C ILE A 219 -22.61 2.96 0.35
N ALA A 220 -22.74 1.98 1.23
CA ALA A 220 -22.89 0.57 0.88
C ALA A 220 -24.29 0.22 0.34
N GLY A 221 -25.31 1.03 0.62
CA GLY A 221 -26.72 0.71 0.36
C GLY A 221 -27.40 -0.07 1.50
N GLY A 222 -26.87 0.00 2.72
CA GLY A 222 -27.40 -0.57 3.95
C GLY A 222 -26.40 -1.47 4.69
N GLU A 223 -26.69 -1.78 5.95
CA GLU A 223 -25.84 -2.64 6.79
C GLU A 223 -25.66 -4.05 6.20
N ALA A 224 -26.73 -4.64 5.64
CA ALA A 224 -26.64 -5.97 5.03
C ALA A 224 -25.67 -6.00 3.83
N ALA A 225 -25.68 -4.94 3.00
CA ALA A 225 -24.77 -4.80 1.87
C ALA A 225 -23.33 -4.58 2.35
N TRP A 226 -23.13 -3.77 3.38
CA TRP A 226 -21.83 -3.58 4.02
C TRP A 226 -21.26 -4.90 4.57
N ARG A 227 -22.03 -5.65 5.38
CA ARG A 227 -21.58 -6.91 5.97
C ARG A 227 -21.26 -7.98 4.93
N ALA A 228 -21.98 -7.99 3.81
CA ALA A 228 -21.69 -8.88 2.70
C ALA A 228 -20.38 -8.52 1.97
N ARG A 229 -19.96 -7.25 2.01
CA ARG A 229 -18.79 -6.76 1.28
C ARG A 229 -18.11 -5.55 1.95
N PRO A 230 -17.39 -5.76 3.07
CA PRO A 230 -16.69 -4.67 3.75
C PRO A 230 -15.58 -4.08 2.88
N PHE A 231 -15.79 -2.89 2.32
CA PHE A 231 -14.86 -2.22 1.41
C PHE A 231 -13.94 -1.19 2.09
N ILE A 232 -14.02 -1.10 3.43
CA ILE A 232 -13.18 -0.25 4.26
C ILE A 232 -12.54 -1.11 5.35
N SER A 233 -11.26 -0.89 5.65
CA SER A 233 -10.59 -1.44 6.82
C SER A 233 -10.23 -0.35 7.84
N ASN A 234 -10.24 -0.71 9.12
CA ASN A 234 -9.79 0.15 10.21
C ASN A 234 -8.26 0.04 10.34
N SER A 235 -7.54 1.09 9.97
CA SER A 235 -6.13 1.29 10.28
C SER A 235 -5.99 1.64 11.76
N ASN A 236 -5.73 0.64 12.60
CA ASN A 236 -5.79 0.79 14.05
C ASN A 236 -4.42 0.71 14.72
N CYS A 237 -3.95 1.85 15.26
CA CYS A 237 -2.81 1.92 16.17
C CYS A 237 -3.24 1.47 17.58
N PHE A 238 -3.63 0.20 17.71
CA PHE A 238 -4.10 -0.41 18.96
C PHE A 238 -3.00 -0.49 20.02
N VAL A 239 -1.74 -0.29 19.64
CA VAL A 239 -0.60 -0.18 20.54
C VAL A 239 0.09 1.18 20.38
N VAL A 240 0.61 1.70 21.50
CA VAL A 240 1.60 2.77 21.54
C VAL A 240 2.92 2.14 21.99
N PRO A 241 3.86 1.90 21.07
CA PRO A 241 5.16 1.35 21.41
C PRO A 241 5.91 2.23 22.43
N PRO A 242 6.66 1.63 23.38
CA PRO A 242 6.88 0.18 23.52
C PRO A 242 5.86 -0.52 24.41
N MET A 243 5.22 -1.58 23.88
CA MET A 243 4.47 -2.59 24.64
C MET A 243 3.37 -2.00 25.54
N LYS A 244 2.56 -1.07 25.02
CA LYS A 244 1.36 -0.51 25.67
C LYS A 244 0.19 -0.55 24.70
N PHE A 245 -0.99 -0.88 25.19
CA PHE A 245 -2.22 -0.67 24.42
C PHE A 245 -2.58 0.80 24.39
N ALA A 246 -3.17 1.23 23.27
CA ALA A 246 -3.80 2.52 23.11
C ALA A 246 -5.29 2.37 23.47
N GLU A 247 -5.67 2.75 24.69
CA GLU A 247 -6.98 2.44 25.27
C GLU A 247 -8.15 2.82 24.33
N GLU A 248 -8.20 4.07 23.89
CA GLU A 248 -9.23 4.58 22.99
C GLU A 248 -9.18 3.88 21.62
N SER A 249 -8.00 3.69 21.02
CA SER A 249 -7.87 2.96 19.75
C SER A 249 -8.38 1.52 19.87
N CYS A 250 -8.13 0.85 21.00
CA CYS A 250 -8.65 -0.49 21.27
C CYS A 250 -10.17 -0.48 21.39
N MET A 251 -10.77 0.49 22.07
CA MET A 251 -12.23 0.63 22.16
C MET A 251 -12.88 0.88 20.78
N ALA A 252 -12.24 1.71 19.94
CA ALA A 252 -12.66 1.93 18.57
C ALA A 252 -12.51 0.64 17.72
N MET A 253 -11.40 -0.08 17.89
CA MET A 253 -11.14 -1.37 17.24
C MET A 253 -12.23 -2.40 17.58
N GLU A 254 -12.57 -2.55 18.85
CA GLU A 254 -13.63 -3.47 19.28
C GLU A 254 -14.98 -3.14 18.60
N SER A 255 -15.31 -1.85 18.53
CA SER A 255 -16.55 -1.37 17.88
C SER A 255 -16.53 -1.63 16.37
N CYS A 256 -15.39 -1.42 15.71
CA CYS A 256 -15.20 -1.73 14.29
C CYS A 256 -15.36 -3.23 13.99
N ILE A 257 -14.79 -4.10 14.83
CA ILE A 257 -14.90 -5.54 14.68
C ILE A 257 -16.36 -6.00 14.83
N ARG A 258 -17.10 -5.48 15.82
CA ARG A 258 -18.55 -5.76 15.96
C ARG A 258 -19.36 -5.30 14.74
N GLY A 259 -18.95 -4.19 14.11
CA GLY A 259 -19.50 -3.70 12.85
C GLY A 259 -19.09 -4.50 11.61
N GLY A 260 -18.25 -5.53 11.74
CA GLY A 260 -17.80 -6.36 10.61
C GLY A 260 -16.68 -5.73 9.76
N MET A 261 -16.01 -4.69 10.25
CA MET A 261 -14.90 -4.03 9.55
C MET A 261 -13.60 -4.83 9.75
N PRO A 262 -12.88 -5.20 8.67
CA PRO A 262 -11.52 -5.72 8.77
C PRO A 262 -10.60 -4.74 9.51
N VAL A 263 -9.64 -5.26 10.27
CA VAL A 263 -8.72 -4.42 11.07
C VAL A 263 -7.28 -4.62 10.63
N LEU A 264 -6.53 -3.54 10.57
CA LEU A 264 -5.09 -3.54 10.43
C LEU A 264 -4.49 -3.26 11.80
N LEU A 265 -3.79 -4.25 12.35
CA LEU A 265 -3.17 -4.18 13.68
C LEU A 265 -1.81 -3.51 13.57
N LEU A 266 -1.73 -2.19 13.79
CA LEU A 266 -0.48 -1.44 13.65
C LEU A 266 0.36 -1.44 14.94
N SER A 267 1.60 -1.92 14.82
CA SER A 267 2.69 -1.64 15.76
C SER A 267 3.74 -0.74 15.09
N ALA A 268 3.75 0.55 15.46
CA ALA A 268 4.55 1.59 14.80
C ALA A 268 5.74 2.07 15.66
N GLY A 269 6.62 1.13 16.05
CA GLY A 269 7.77 1.44 16.90
C GLY A 269 8.96 1.98 16.12
N GLN A 270 9.64 3.01 16.59
CA GLN A 270 10.79 3.58 15.91
C GLN A 270 12.10 3.05 16.53
N ALA A 271 12.87 2.31 15.74
CA ALA A 271 14.13 1.69 16.14
C ALA A 271 15.13 2.76 16.61
N GLY A 272 15.51 2.68 17.89
CA GLY A 272 16.38 3.66 18.55
C GLY A 272 15.63 4.71 19.37
N ALA A 273 14.31 4.72 19.34
CA ALA A 273 13.46 5.63 20.11
C ALA A 273 12.37 4.87 20.90
N THR A 274 11.30 4.44 20.22
CA THR A 274 10.16 3.72 20.84
C THR A 274 10.20 2.21 20.59
N ALA A 275 11.20 1.74 19.85
CA ALA A 275 11.63 0.35 19.76
C ALA A 275 13.15 0.26 19.94
N PRO A 276 13.70 -0.89 20.34
CA PRO A 276 15.14 -1.09 20.46
C PRO A 276 15.91 -0.77 19.17
N ALA A 277 17.12 -0.23 19.31
CA ALA A 277 17.94 0.18 18.17
C ALA A 277 18.33 -0.96 17.20
N PRO A 278 18.65 -2.19 17.65
CA PRO A 278 18.97 -3.27 16.71
C PRO A 278 17.75 -3.62 15.85
N ILE A 279 17.92 -3.62 14.52
CA ILE A 279 16.87 -3.93 13.53
C ILE A 279 16.11 -5.21 13.89
N ALA A 280 16.83 -6.30 14.21
CA ALA A 280 16.20 -7.56 14.57
C ALA A 280 15.34 -7.47 15.84
N LEU A 281 15.77 -6.68 16.84
CA LEU A 281 15.03 -6.53 18.09
C LEU A 281 13.84 -5.56 17.94
N ALA A 282 13.90 -4.59 17.02
CA ALA A 282 12.75 -3.81 16.61
C ALA A 282 11.68 -4.71 15.94
N ILE A 283 12.09 -5.67 15.09
CA ILE A 283 11.17 -6.68 14.52
C ILE A 283 10.57 -7.54 15.64
N VAL A 284 11.36 -8.00 16.61
CA VAL A 284 10.86 -8.77 17.76
C VAL A 284 9.76 -8.01 18.51
N GLN A 285 9.97 -6.72 18.82
CA GLN A 285 8.96 -5.92 19.50
C GLN A 285 7.70 -5.77 18.65
N ALA A 286 7.84 -5.44 17.36
CA ALA A 286 6.69 -5.27 16.47
C ALA A 286 5.87 -6.57 16.35
N VAL A 287 6.54 -7.71 16.22
CA VAL A 287 5.92 -9.03 16.20
C VAL A 287 5.22 -9.34 17.52
N ALA A 288 5.85 -9.07 18.66
CA ALA A 288 5.25 -9.31 19.97
C ALA A 288 3.96 -8.49 20.14
N GLU A 289 4.01 -7.18 19.86
CA GLU A 289 2.85 -6.30 19.95
C GLU A 289 1.72 -6.76 19.01
N CYS A 290 2.02 -7.10 17.76
CA CYS A 290 1.02 -7.60 16.81
C CYS A 290 0.45 -8.97 17.22
N LEU A 291 1.24 -9.87 17.82
CA LEU A 291 0.75 -11.14 18.37
C LEU A 291 -0.22 -10.92 19.54
N ALA A 292 0.01 -9.92 20.39
CA ALA A 292 -0.98 -9.53 21.40
C ALA A 292 -2.28 -9.04 20.75
N GLY A 293 -2.19 -8.30 19.63
CA GLY A 293 -3.35 -7.93 18.81
C GLY A 293 -4.10 -9.14 18.24
N VAL A 294 -3.37 -10.15 17.73
CA VAL A 294 -3.96 -11.41 17.27
C VAL A 294 -4.71 -12.13 18.38
N VAL A 295 -4.14 -12.18 19.60
CA VAL A 295 -4.82 -12.73 20.77
C VAL A 295 -6.09 -11.95 21.08
N TYR A 296 -6.00 -10.62 21.12
CA TYR A 296 -7.15 -9.76 21.46
C TYR A 296 -8.30 -9.93 20.46
N VAL A 297 -8.00 -9.84 19.16
CA VAL A 297 -9.01 -10.00 18.10
C VAL A 297 -9.66 -11.38 18.19
N ASN A 298 -8.87 -12.46 18.29
CA ASN A 298 -9.42 -13.83 18.28
C ASN A 298 -10.07 -14.24 19.61
N ALA A 299 -9.72 -13.60 20.73
CA ALA A 299 -10.42 -13.75 21.99
C ALA A 299 -11.83 -13.12 21.93
N MET A 300 -11.99 -12.03 21.17
CA MET A 300 -13.28 -11.36 20.99
C MET A 300 -14.13 -11.97 19.87
N ALA A 301 -13.52 -12.21 18.71
CA ALA A 301 -14.15 -12.67 17.48
C ALA A 301 -13.19 -13.62 16.74
N PRO A 302 -13.19 -14.93 17.08
CA PRO A 302 -12.33 -15.92 16.43
C PRO A 302 -12.46 -15.89 14.91
N GLY A 303 -11.32 -15.81 14.21
CA GLY A 303 -11.30 -15.78 12.73
C GLY A 303 -11.73 -14.46 12.12
N HIS A 304 -11.83 -13.36 12.89
CA HIS A 304 -12.09 -12.04 12.33
C HIS A 304 -10.95 -11.60 11.39
N PRO A 305 -11.24 -10.98 10.23
CA PRO A 305 -10.22 -10.49 9.32
C PRO A 305 -9.32 -9.43 9.97
N ALA A 306 -8.08 -9.82 10.28
CA ALA A 306 -7.05 -8.95 10.85
C ALA A 306 -5.75 -9.05 10.05
N ILE A 307 -5.26 -7.92 9.54
CA ILE A 307 -3.96 -7.81 8.89
C ILE A 307 -2.90 -7.61 9.97
N PHE A 308 -1.84 -8.43 9.91
CA PHE A 308 -0.71 -8.40 10.84
C PHE A 308 0.25 -7.25 10.48
N GLY A 309 0.03 -6.07 11.06
CA GLY A 309 0.66 -4.80 10.69
C GLY A 309 1.92 -4.47 11.48
N THR A 310 3.00 -5.26 11.31
CA THR A 310 4.30 -4.95 11.93
C THR A 310 4.96 -3.78 11.17
N TRP A 311 4.99 -2.61 11.80
CA TRP A 311 5.34 -1.35 11.14
C TRP A 311 6.53 -0.62 11.81
N PRO A 312 7.65 -1.30 12.09
CA PRO A 312 8.78 -0.61 12.70
C PRO A 312 9.37 0.43 11.73
N PHE A 313 9.69 1.61 12.27
CA PHE A 313 10.38 2.70 11.58
C PHE A 313 11.83 2.83 12.03
N VAL A 314 12.65 3.57 11.29
CA VAL A 314 14.05 3.86 11.67
C VAL A 314 14.20 5.29 12.19
N SER A 315 15.00 5.50 13.24
CA SER A 315 15.54 6.82 13.60
C SER A 315 16.90 7.05 12.95
N ASP A 316 17.13 8.25 12.40
CA ASP A 316 18.48 8.75 12.21
C ASP A 316 19.06 9.12 13.58
N LEU A 317 19.90 8.23 14.12
CA LEU A 317 20.45 8.36 15.47
C LEU A 317 21.33 9.62 15.67
N ARG A 318 21.72 10.30 14.60
CA ARG A 318 22.49 11.56 14.67
C ARG A 318 21.60 12.76 14.95
N THR A 319 20.35 12.72 14.49
CA THR A 319 19.42 13.86 14.53
C THR A 319 18.18 13.58 15.37
N GLY A 320 17.87 12.31 15.66
CA GLY A 320 16.63 11.86 16.27
C GLY A 320 15.42 11.85 15.32
N ALA A 321 15.58 12.29 14.07
CA ALA A 321 14.50 12.32 13.09
C ALA A 321 14.13 10.91 12.60
N MET A 322 12.89 10.73 12.17
CA MET A 322 12.49 9.51 11.48
C MET A 322 13.08 9.45 10.07
N SER A 323 13.55 8.28 9.65
CA SER A 323 14.07 8.00 8.32
C SER A 323 13.31 6.82 7.71
N GLY A 324 12.42 7.12 6.77
CA GLY A 324 11.64 6.10 6.05
C GLY A 324 12.28 5.67 4.73
N GLY A 325 13.20 6.48 4.19
CA GLY A 325 13.88 6.19 2.91
C GLY A 325 15.15 5.34 3.02
N SER A 326 15.52 4.91 4.23
CA SER A 326 16.81 4.24 4.49
C SER A 326 16.85 2.77 4.05
N ALA A 327 18.08 2.24 3.89
CA ALA A 327 18.28 0.82 3.60
C ALA A 327 17.87 -0.06 4.80
N GLU A 328 18.06 0.44 6.01
CA GLU A 328 17.61 -0.17 7.26
C GLU A 328 16.09 -0.29 7.30
N GLN A 329 15.36 0.71 6.81
CA GLN A 329 13.90 0.63 6.68
C GLN A 329 13.51 -0.48 5.69
N ALA A 330 14.20 -0.57 4.55
CA ALA A 330 13.95 -1.64 3.58
C ALA A 330 14.14 -3.02 4.24
N LEU A 331 15.24 -3.25 4.97
CA LEU A 331 15.52 -4.50 5.68
C LEU A 331 14.50 -4.80 6.78
N LEU A 332 14.07 -3.79 7.55
CA LEU A 332 13.00 -3.94 8.55
C LEU A 332 11.72 -4.48 7.91
N THR A 333 11.29 -3.85 6.81
CA THR A 333 10.09 -4.24 6.06
C THR A 333 10.21 -5.65 5.49
N ALA A 334 11.36 -6.00 4.90
CA ALA A 334 11.62 -7.34 4.37
C ALA A 334 11.63 -8.43 5.46
N GLY A 335 12.25 -8.15 6.62
CA GLY A 335 12.27 -9.06 7.77
C GLY A 335 10.88 -9.25 8.37
N CYS A 336 10.10 -8.18 8.47
CA CYS A 336 8.69 -8.23 8.86
C CYS A 336 7.86 -9.13 7.92
N ALA A 337 8.01 -8.95 6.60
CA ALA A 337 7.33 -9.79 5.62
C ALA A 337 7.64 -11.29 5.81
N GLN A 338 8.90 -11.65 6.11
CA GLN A 338 9.25 -13.04 6.41
C GLN A 338 8.57 -13.56 7.69
N MET A 339 8.38 -12.72 8.70
CA MET A 339 7.62 -13.10 9.90
C MET A 339 6.13 -13.29 9.58
N HIS A 340 5.54 -12.51 8.66
CA HIS A 340 4.16 -12.71 8.19
C HIS A 340 4.00 -14.10 7.57
N HIS A 341 4.92 -14.46 6.68
CA HIS A 341 4.96 -15.77 6.05
C HIS A 341 5.15 -16.91 7.05
N PHE A 342 5.99 -16.70 8.06
CA PHE A 342 6.21 -17.68 9.12
C PHE A 342 4.92 -18.02 9.89
N TYR A 343 4.10 -17.01 10.20
CA TYR A 343 2.81 -17.24 10.86
C TYR A 343 1.69 -17.68 9.90
N GLY A 344 1.92 -17.56 8.58
CA GLY A 344 0.91 -17.77 7.55
C GLY A 344 -0.24 -16.77 7.65
N LEU A 345 0.05 -15.54 8.10
CA LEU A 345 -0.94 -14.47 8.25
C LEU A 345 -0.70 -13.40 7.17
N PRO A 346 -1.77 -12.83 6.59
CA PRO A 346 -1.64 -11.68 5.72
C PRO A 346 -1.10 -10.50 6.52
N GLY A 347 0.00 -9.91 6.05
CA GLY A 347 0.65 -8.83 6.78
C GLY A 347 0.92 -7.61 5.93
N GLY A 348 1.24 -6.52 6.63
CA GLY A 348 1.53 -5.25 5.99
C GLY A 348 2.52 -4.41 6.79
N ALA A 349 3.25 -3.56 6.07
CA ALA A 349 4.30 -2.70 6.60
C ALA A 349 4.59 -1.53 5.63
N ALA A 350 5.31 -0.52 6.10
CA ALA A 350 5.72 0.64 5.31
C ALA A 350 6.77 0.29 4.26
N ALA A 351 6.67 0.91 3.09
CA ALA A 351 7.76 1.15 2.16
C ALA A 351 7.47 2.43 1.36
N GLY A 352 8.36 2.86 0.48
CA GLY A 352 8.06 3.98 -0.43
C GLY A 352 7.99 5.36 0.22
N ILE A 353 8.45 5.49 1.47
CA ILE A 353 8.62 6.78 2.15
C ILE A 353 9.92 7.41 1.68
N SER A 354 9.92 8.71 1.41
CA SER A 354 11.16 9.47 1.20
C SER A 354 11.40 10.50 2.31
N ASP A 355 12.66 10.65 2.68
CA ASP A 355 13.16 11.69 3.57
C ASP A 355 13.42 13.01 2.80
N SER A 356 13.36 12.95 1.46
CA SER A 356 13.44 14.10 0.57
C SER A 356 12.20 14.99 0.68
N LYS A 357 12.40 16.29 0.47
CA LYS A 357 11.37 17.33 0.65
C LYS A 357 10.55 17.51 -0.62
N LEU A 358 11.09 17.10 -1.76
CA LEU A 358 10.53 17.30 -3.10
C LEU A 358 10.72 16.02 -3.93
N PRO A 359 10.00 15.85 -5.05
CA PRO A 359 10.20 14.77 -6.01
C PRO A 359 11.50 14.96 -6.80
N ASP A 360 12.62 14.68 -6.15
CA ASP A 360 13.96 14.75 -6.73
C ASP A 360 14.59 13.36 -6.87
N MET A 361 15.90 13.32 -7.17
CA MET A 361 16.65 12.07 -7.26
C MET A 361 16.65 11.29 -5.92
N GLN A 362 16.68 12.01 -4.79
CA GLN A 362 16.61 11.38 -3.46
C GLN A 362 15.23 10.74 -3.23
N ALA A 363 14.14 11.35 -3.71
CA ALA A 363 12.84 10.67 -3.66
C ALA A 363 12.83 9.41 -4.54
N GLY A 364 13.38 9.50 -5.76
CA GLY A 364 13.37 8.40 -6.71
C GLY A 364 14.05 7.12 -6.21
N TRP A 365 15.28 7.21 -5.67
CA TRP A 365 16.02 6.02 -5.23
C TRP A 365 15.50 5.42 -3.90
N GLU A 366 15.00 6.23 -2.95
CA GLU A 366 14.53 5.78 -1.64
C GLU A 366 13.22 5.01 -1.81
N GLN A 367 12.30 5.57 -2.60
CA GLN A 367 11.05 4.91 -2.96
C GLN A 367 11.31 3.65 -3.78
N GLY A 368 12.23 3.70 -4.75
CA GLY A 368 12.57 2.54 -5.58
C GLY A 368 13.15 1.38 -4.78
N ILE A 369 14.17 1.63 -3.94
CA ILE A 369 14.86 0.59 -3.16
C ILE A 369 13.90 -0.08 -2.18
N THR A 370 13.18 0.72 -1.38
CA THR A 370 12.29 0.19 -0.33
C THR A 370 11.13 -0.60 -0.91
N ASN A 371 10.48 -0.10 -1.98
CA ASN A 371 9.37 -0.81 -2.63
C ASN A 371 9.82 -2.11 -3.32
N VAL A 372 10.98 -2.13 -3.99
CA VAL A 372 11.51 -3.37 -4.60
C VAL A 372 11.75 -4.42 -3.53
N LEU A 373 12.37 -4.06 -2.40
CA LEU A 373 12.65 -5.02 -1.33
C LEU A 373 11.35 -5.57 -0.71
N ALA A 374 10.40 -4.68 -0.41
CA ALA A 374 9.08 -5.06 0.12
C ALA A 374 8.35 -6.04 -0.81
N GLY A 375 8.30 -5.75 -2.12
CA GLY A 375 7.66 -6.61 -3.10
C GLY A 375 8.38 -7.96 -3.26
N LEU A 376 9.71 -7.97 -3.37
CA LEU A 376 10.48 -9.21 -3.53
C LEU A 376 10.42 -10.11 -2.29
N SER A 377 10.24 -9.54 -1.10
CA SER A 377 9.99 -10.28 0.15
C SER A 377 8.54 -10.75 0.32
N GLY A 378 7.65 -10.41 -0.62
CA GLY A 378 6.28 -10.93 -0.65
C GLY A 378 5.35 -10.30 0.37
N LEU A 379 5.62 -9.06 0.79
CA LEU A 379 4.75 -8.34 1.71
C LEU A 379 3.36 -8.14 1.09
N ASN A 380 2.30 -8.62 1.75
CA ASN A 380 0.97 -8.62 1.12
C ASN A 380 0.42 -7.21 0.91
N MET A 381 0.58 -6.33 1.90
CA MET A 381 0.17 -4.93 1.82
C MET A 381 1.37 -4.01 2.06
N VAL A 382 1.83 -3.38 1.00
CA VAL A 382 2.90 -2.39 1.03
C VAL A 382 2.26 -1.00 1.14
N TYR A 383 2.36 -0.44 2.34
CA TYR A 383 1.81 0.87 2.67
C TYR A 383 2.82 1.99 2.43
N GLU A 384 2.33 3.23 2.33
CA GLU A 384 3.11 4.43 2.03
C GLU A 384 3.90 4.37 0.71
N SER A 385 3.59 3.39 -0.15
CA SER A 385 4.41 3.00 -1.29
C SER A 385 4.65 4.12 -2.31
N VAL A 386 3.83 5.18 -2.27
CA VAL A 386 3.86 6.31 -3.18
C VAL A 386 3.42 7.60 -2.47
N GLY A 387 3.96 8.73 -2.92
CA GLY A 387 3.49 10.07 -2.56
C GLY A 387 4.05 10.66 -1.27
N MET A 388 4.69 9.87 -0.41
CA MET A 388 5.19 10.33 0.90
C MET A 388 6.58 10.98 0.85
N HIS A 389 6.67 12.17 1.45
CA HIS A 389 7.86 13.01 1.54
C HIS A 389 8.12 13.52 2.96
N ALA A 390 9.33 14.01 3.18
CA ALA A 390 9.80 14.55 4.44
C ALA A 390 9.47 13.64 5.63
N SER A 391 9.71 12.33 5.47
CA SER A 391 9.47 11.34 6.53
C SER A 391 8.02 11.39 7.03
N LEU A 392 7.05 11.22 6.13
CA LEU A 392 5.60 11.27 6.39
C LEU A 392 5.00 12.65 6.70
N LEU A 393 5.79 13.73 6.68
CA LEU A 393 5.25 15.06 6.96
C LEU A 393 4.55 15.72 5.77
N GLY A 394 4.81 15.25 4.54
CA GLY A 394 4.22 15.80 3.32
C GLY A 394 3.75 14.73 2.34
N PHE A 395 2.61 15.00 1.69
CA PHE A 395 2.14 14.21 0.55
C PHE A 395 2.24 15.02 -0.74
N CYS A 396 2.77 14.42 -1.81
CA CYS A 396 2.90 15.05 -3.12
C CYS A 396 2.04 14.32 -4.16
N LEU A 397 1.07 15.02 -4.74
CA LEU A 397 0.16 14.45 -5.74
C LEU A 397 0.89 14.08 -7.03
N GLU A 398 1.94 14.80 -7.40
CA GLU A 398 2.78 14.46 -8.55
C GLU A 398 3.64 13.23 -8.27
N SER A 399 4.15 13.06 -7.04
CA SER A 399 4.84 11.84 -6.62
C SER A 399 3.92 10.63 -6.57
N LEU A 400 2.64 10.82 -6.27
CA LEU A 400 1.63 9.76 -6.41
C LEU A 400 1.54 9.28 -7.86
N VAL A 401 1.55 10.20 -8.84
CA VAL A 401 1.53 9.87 -10.27
C VAL A 401 2.86 9.25 -10.73
N LEU A 402 4.00 9.79 -10.31
CA LEU A 402 5.33 9.21 -10.60
C LEU A 402 5.48 7.81 -9.99
N GLY A 403 4.88 7.62 -8.81
CA GLY A 403 4.81 6.36 -8.11
C GLY A 403 4.19 5.24 -8.95
N ASP A 404 3.24 5.54 -9.83
CA ASP A 404 2.65 4.53 -10.73
C ASP A 404 3.70 3.91 -11.67
N ASP A 405 4.64 4.72 -12.20
CA ASP A 405 5.76 4.24 -13.03
C ASP A 405 6.78 3.45 -12.20
N ILE A 406 7.06 3.90 -10.97
CA ILE A 406 7.97 3.21 -10.05
C ILE A 406 7.39 1.83 -9.70
N LEU A 407 6.14 1.78 -9.26
CA LEU A 407 5.47 0.55 -8.84
C LEU A 407 5.26 -0.43 -9.99
N GLY A 408 5.04 0.06 -11.22
CA GLY A 408 5.06 -0.80 -12.39
C GLY A 408 6.39 -1.54 -12.53
N GLN A 409 7.52 -0.82 -12.41
CA GLN A 409 8.84 -1.43 -12.48
C GLN A 409 9.11 -2.38 -11.31
N VAL A 410 8.70 -2.00 -10.09
CA VAL A 410 8.76 -2.86 -8.91
C VAL A 410 8.02 -4.17 -9.15
N MET A 411 6.78 -4.11 -9.64
CA MET A 411 5.99 -5.30 -9.95
C MET A 411 6.59 -6.14 -11.07
N ARG A 412 7.32 -5.52 -12.01
CA ARG A 412 8.09 -6.27 -13.01
C ARG A 412 9.22 -7.03 -12.34
N CYS A 413 9.89 -6.47 -11.34
CA CYS A 413 10.87 -7.20 -10.53
C CYS A 413 10.20 -8.35 -9.75
N VAL A 414 9.03 -8.12 -9.14
CA VAL A 414 8.26 -9.16 -8.41
C VAL A 414 7.91 -10.35 -9.30
N ARG A 415 7.44 -10.11 -10.53
CA ARG A 415 7.15 -11.18 -11.50
C ARG A 415 8.37 -12.07 -11.79
N GLY A 416 9.57 -11.49 -11.84
CA GLY A 416 10.79 -12.19 -12.15
C GLY A 416 10.89 -12.60 -13.63
N ILE A 417 11.54 -13.72 -13.93
CA ILE A 417 11.77 -14.17 -15.31
C ILE A 417 11.00 -15.47 -15.56
N ASP A 418 10.23 -15.52 -16.64
CA ASP A 418 9.50 -16.72 -17.06
C ASP A 418 10.44 -17.65 -17.82
N VAL A 419 10.85 -18.75 -17.18
CA VAL A 419 11.72 -19.78 -17.77
C VAL A 419 10.86 -20.97 -18.19
N THR A 420 10.65 -21.10 -19.49
CA THR A 420 9.84 -22.14 -20.13
C THR A 420 10.61 -22.67 -21.33
N GLU A 421 10.26 -23.87 -21.82
CA GLU A 421 10.87 -24.45 -23.02
C GLU A 421 10.81 -23.48 -24.21
N HIS A 422 9.68 -22.79 -24.40
CA HIS A 422 9.50 -21.78 -25.44
C HIS A 422 10.37 -20.55 -25.23
N SER A 423 10.42 -19.98 -24.01
CA SER A 423 11.20 -18.75 -23.74
C SER A 423 12.71 -18.99 -23.77
N THR A 424 13.18 -20.22 -23.59
CA THR A 424 14.60 -20.60 -23.72
C THR A 424 14.94 -21.24 -25.08
N SER A 425 13.99 -21.33 -26.01
CA SER A 425 14.23 -21.89 -27.33
C SER A 425 15.20 -21.03 -28.14
N ILE A 426 16.23 -21.66 -28.71
CA ILE A 426 17.25 -20.99 -29.51
C ILE A 426 16.83 -20.79 -30.98
N GLU A 427 15.61 -21.14 -31.36
CA GLU A 427 15.17 -21.08 -32.77
C GLU A 427 15.16 -19.65 -33.31
N ALA A 428 14.73 -18.67 -32.51
CA ALA A 428 14.84 -17.26 -32.88
C ALA A 428 16.31 -16.85 -33.09
N MET A 429 17.23 -17.38 -32.27
CA MET A 429 18.66 -17.12 -32.41
C MET A 429 19.21 -17.73 -33.70
N LYS A 430 18.88 -18.99 -34.01
CA LYS A 430 19.29 -19.64 -35.26
C LYS A 430 18.80 -18.87 -36.47
N ALA A 431 17.51 -18.52 -36.51
CA ALA A 431 16.91 -17.80 -37.63
C ALA A 431 17.59 -16.45 -37.88
N VAL A 432 17.95 -15.70 -36.82
CA VAL A 432 18.60 -14.40 -36.98
C VAL A 432 20.10 -14.51 -37.31
N CYS A 433 20.81 -15.46 -36.69
CA CYS A 433 22.26 -15.59 -36.82
C CYS A 433 22.72 -16.35 -38.07
N LEU A 434 21.96 -17.36 -38.51
CA LEU A 434 22.32 -18.16 -39.68
C LEU A 434 21.78 -17.56 -40.97
N ASP A 435 20.54 -17.06 -40.93
CA ASP A 435 19.78 -16.72 -42.13
C ASP A 435 19.24 -15.27 -42.15
N GLY A 436 19.42 -14.50 -41.07
CA GLY A 436 18.69 -13.26 -40.82
C GLY A 436 19.51 -11.96 -40.92
N ALA A 437 18.89 -10.87 -40.49
CA ALA A 437 19.45 -9.51 -40.57
C ALA A 437 20.54 -9.19 -39.53
N GLY A 438 20.98 -10.18 -38.74
CA GLY A 438 21.94 -9.97 -37.65
C GLY A 438 21.40 -9.20 -36.44
N HIS A 439 20.08 -8.96 -36.36
CA HIS A 439 19.42 -8.32 -35.22
C HIS A 439 17.97 -8.83 -35.03
N TYR A 440 17.43 -8.70 -33.81
CA TYR A 440 16.11 -9.24 -33.45
C TYR A 440 14.93 -8.25 -33.60
N LEU A 441 15.18 -6.97 -33.89
CA LEU A 441 14.15 -5.90 -33.86
C LEU A 441 12.88 -6.19 -34.68
N GLY A 442 13.01 -6.93 -35.79
CA GLY A 442 11.90 -7.30 -36.67
C GLY A 442 11.40 -8.72 -36.50
N SER A 443 11.95 -9.49 -35.55
CA SER A 443 11.56 -10.89 -35.34
C SER A 443 10.16 -11.00 -34.71
N ASP A 444 9.40 -12.01 -35.10
CA ASP A 444 8.05 -12.24 -34.57
C ASP A 444 8.06 -12.40 -33.04
N GLN A 445 9.07 -13.10 -32.51
CA GLN A 445 9.24 -13.26 -31.06
C GLN A 445 9.41 -11.91 -30.35
N THR A 446 10.25 -11.01 -30.87
CA THR A 446 10.42 -9.67 -30.29
C THR A 446 9.10 -8.92 -30.29
N LEU A 447 8.38 -8.92 -31.43
CA LEU A 447 7.12 -8.20 -31.57
C LEU A 447 6.02 -8.72 -30.63
N GLN A 448 5.98 -10.04 -30.39
CA GLN A 448 5.03 -10.67 -29.46
C GLN A 448 5.35 -10.28 -28.01
N LEU A 449 6.62 -10.30 -27.62
CA LEU A 449 7.03 -10.05 -26.24
C LEU A 449 6.98 -8.57 -25.83
N MET A 450 6.99 -7.63 -26.78
CA MET A 450 6.93 -6.18 -26.49
C MET A 450 5.85 -5.83 -25.47
N GLN A 451 4.66 -6.42 -25.57
CA GLN A 451 3.51 -6.06 -24.73
C GLN A 451 3.28 -6.99 -23.54
N THR A 452 3.93 -8.16 -23.51
CA THR A 452 3.73 -9.16 -22.45
C THR A 452 4.92 -9.26 -21.50
N GLU A 453 6.13 -8.93 -21.94
CA GLU A 453 7.37 -9.12 -21.19
C GLU A 453 7.97 -7.82 -20.67
N TYR A 454 7.88 -6.75 -21.46
CA TYR A 454 8.50 -5.47 -21.16
C TYR A 454 7.51 -4.51 -20.51
N ILE A 455 8.00 -3.75 -19.54
CA ILE A 455 7.27 -2.62 -19.00
C ILE A 455 7.79 -1.30 -19.58
N TYR A 456 6.85 -0.46 -20.01
CA TYR A 456 7.13 0.85 -20.54
C TYR A 456 6.62 1.91 -19.56
N PRO A 457 7.49 2.83 -19.10
CA PRO A 457 7.07 3.90 -18.23
C PRO A 457 6.18 4.87 -19.01
N MET A 458 5.15 5.39 -18.35
CA MET A 458 4.27 6.42 -18.89
C MET A 458 4.93 7.80 -18.90
N LEU A 459 5.78 8.09 -17.91
CA LEU A 459 6.43 9.39 -17.73
C LEU A 459 7.94 9.33 -18.00
N GLY A 460 8.58 8.23 -17.60
CA GLY A 460 10.02 8.00 -17.80
C GLY A 460 10.45 8.20 -19.27
N ASN A 461 11.51 8.99 -19.48
CA ASN A 461 11.98 9.33 -20.81
C ASN A 461 13.09 8.38 -21.28
N ARG A 462 12.85 7.67 -22.39
CA ARG A 462 13.82 6.75 -23.03
C ARG A 462 14.25 7.23 -24.44
N MET A 463 13.99 8.48 -24.79
CA MET A 463 14.42 9.09 -26.06
C MET A 463 15.94 9.17 -26.14
N SER A 464 16.49 9.12 -27.35
CA SER A 464 17.89 9.49 -27.57
C SER A 464 18.13 10.97 -27.24
N PRO A 465 19.36 11.41 -26.92
CA PRO A 465 19.64 12.81 -26.63
C PRO A 465 19.22 13.78 -27.73
N LYS A 466 19.32 13.36 -29.00
CA LYS A 466 18.88 14.15 -30.15
C LYS A 466 17.35 14.31 -30.16
N GLU A 467 16.61 13.21 -30.06
CA GLU A 467 15.13 13.24 -30.02
C GLU A 467 14.62 14.02 -28.81
N TRP A 468 15.27 13.89 -27.65
CA TRP A 468 14.93 14.67 -26.45
C TRP A 468 15.13 16.17 -26.68
N ALA A 469 16.24 16.58 -27.32
CA ALA A 469 16.48 17.98 -27.66
C ALA A 469 15.50 18.51 -28.71
N GLU A 470 15.15 17.70 -29.72
CA GLU A 470 14.16 18.03 -30.75
C GLU A 470 12.74 18.11 -30.20
N ALA A 471 12.44 17.36 -29.12
CA ALA A 471 11.18 17.41 -28.38
C ALA A 471 11.15 18.53 -27.31
N ASP A 472 12.03 19.52 -27.41
CA ASP A 472 12.16 20.66 -26.47
C ASP A 472 12.49 20.26 -25.03
N ARG A 473 13.36 19.25 -24.89
CA ARG A 473 13.99 18.87 -23.61
C ARG A 473 13.00 18.62 -22.46
N PRO A 474 11.97 17.79 -22.67
CA PRO A 474 10.88 17.67 -21.71
C PRO A 474 11.38 17.11 -20.37
N MET A 475 10.96 17.75 -19.28
CA MET A 475 11.34 17.40 -17.92
C MET A 475 10.33 16.44 -17.27
N LEU A 476 10.79 15.60 -16.35
CA LEU A 476 9.97 14.57 -15.71
C LEU A 476 8.82 15.18 -14.89
N LEU A 477 9.10 16.22 -14.10
CA LEU A 477 8.10 16.85 -13.23
C LEU A 477 7.01 17.56 -14.04
N ASP A 478 7.35 18.24 -15.13
CA ASP A 478 6.36 18.87 -16.00
C ASP A 478 5.37 17.85 -16.58
N LYS A 479 5.88 16.67 -16.97
CA LYS A 479 5.03 15.56 -17.42
C LYS A 479 4.16 15.00 -16.29
N ALA A 480 4.68 14.89 -15.07
CA ALA A 480 3.91 14.44 -13.91
C ALA A 480 2.77 15.40 -13.58
N ILE A 481 3.05 16.71 -13.56
CA ILE A 481 2.04 17.77 -13.37
C ILE A 481 0.98 17.70 -14.47
N ALA A 482 1.39 17.61 -15.74
CA ALA A 482 0.47 17.49 -16.86
C ALA A 482 -0.41 16.23 -16.75
N ARG A 483 0.16 15.09 -16.36
CA ARG A 483 -0.58 13.84 -16.17
C ARG A 483 -1.55 13.91 -15.01
N LYS A 484 -1.15 14.46 -13.87
CA LYS A 484 -2.02 14.74 -12.72
C LYS A 484 -3.22 15.57 -13.16
N ASN A 485 -2.97 16.71 -13.80
CA ASN A 485 -4.03 17.61 -14.28
C ASN A 485 -4.96 16.93 -15.29
N ALA A 486 -4.41 16.12 -16.20
CA ALA A 486 -5.21 15.36 -17.17
C ALA A 486 -6.08 14.27 -16.52
N ILE A 487 -5.63 13.65 -15.42
CA ILE A 487 -6.45 12.75 -14.61
C ILE A 487 -7.57 13.55 -13.94
N MET A 488 -7.24 14.65 -13.27
CA MET A 488 -8.20 15.47 -12.53
C MET A 488 -9.29 16.07 -13.43
N ALA A 489 -8.96 16.47 -14.65
CA ALA A 489 -9.90 17.04 -15.60
C ALA A 489 -11.01 16.07 -16.06
N LYS A 490 -10.78 14.75 -15.95
CA LYS A 490 -11.75 13.72 -16.36
C LYS A 490 -12.27 12.85 -15.22
N ALA A 491 -11.59 12.85 -14.07
CA ALA A 491 -12.00 12.04 -12.94
C ALA A 491 -13.41 12.45 -12.52
N GLY A 492 -14.27 11.48 -12.19
CA GLY A 492 -15.59 11.74 -11.61
C GLY A 492 -15.62 11.35 -10.15
N ARG A 493 -16.71 11.71 -9.47
CA ARG A 493 -17.09 11.09 -8.19
C ARG A 493 -17.42 9.62 -8.45
N GLN A 494 -16.93 8.74 -7.59
CA GLN A 494 -17.17 7.31 -7.60
C GLN A 494 -18.34 6.93 -6.69
N ILE A 495 -19.32 7.83 -6.52
CA ILE A 495 -20.51 7.61 -5.69
C ILE A 495 -21.76 7.98 -6.48
N ASP A 496 -22.86 7.28 -6.20
CA ASP A 496 -24.15 7.58 -6.82
C ASP A 496 -24.61 9.02 -6.49
N PRO A 497 -25.08 9.81 -7.47
CA PRO A 497 -25.49 11.20 -7.24
C PRO A 497 -26.61 11.39 -6.22
N ALA A 498 -27.54 10.44 -6.09
CA ALA A 498 -28.61 10.55 -5.09
C ALA A 498 -28.07 10.28 -3.68
N ILE A 499 -27.14 9.33 -3.55
CA ILE A 499 -26.41 9.10 -2.28
C ILE A 499 -25.56 10.34 -1.93
N ASP A 500 -24.87 10.94 -2.90
CA ASP A 500 -24.08 12.16 -2.68
C ASP A 500 -24.93 13.31 -2.16
N ALA A 501 -26.06 13.59 -2.83
CA ALA A 501 -26.99 14.63 -2.41
C ALA A 501 -27.55 14.39 -1.00
N ALA A 502 -27.91 13.14 -0.66
CA ALA A 502 -28.41 12.79 0.66
C ALA A 502 -27.36 12.95 1.76
N ILE A 503 -26.10 12.53 1.51
CA ILE A 503 -25.01 12.71 2.48
C ILE A 503 -24.71 14.20 2.69
N ARG A 504 -24.63 14.99 1.61
CA ARG A 504 -24.35 16.43 1.71
C ARG A 504 -25.48 17.24 2.36
N ALA A 505 -26.71 16.72 2.36
CA ALA A 505 -27.84 17.33 3.07
C ALA A 505 -27.72 17.15 4.60
N ASP A 506 -27.21 16.00 5.04
CA ASP A 506 -27.15 15.63 6.46
C ASP A 506 -25.80 15.98 7.12
N TYR A 507 -24.72 16.06 6.34
CA TYR A 507 -23.36 16.26 6.82
C TYR A 507 -22.68 17.44 6.13
N ARG A 508 -21.87 18.17 6.90
CA ARG A 508 -21.02 19.23 6.36
C ARG A 508 -19.81 18.62 5.66
N ILE A 509 -19.81 18.67 4.32
CA ILE A 509 -18.73 18.14 3.48
C ILE A 509 -17.82 19.26 2.97
N TYR A 510 -16.50 19.11 3.16
CA TYR A 510 -15.49 20.15 2.94
C TYR A 510 -14.73 20.02 1.61
N PHE A 511 -15.27 19.25 0.66
CA PHE A 511 -14.72 19.10 -0.69
C PHE A 511 -15.83 19.11 -1.75
N GLU A 512 -15.49 19.50 -2.97
CA GLU A 512 -16.44 19.72 -4.09
C GLU A 512 -16.57 18.54 -5.04
#